data_AF-A0A3A9JQX6-F1
#
_entry.id   AF-A0A3A9JQX6-F1
#
_cell.length_a   1.000
_cell.length_b   1.000
_cell.length_c   1.000
_cell.angle_alpha   90.00
_cell.angle_beta   90.00
_cell.angle_gamma   90.00
#
_symmetry.space_group_name_H-M   'P 1'
#
loop_
_entity.id
_entity.type
_entity.pdbx_description
1 polymer ?
#
loop_
_entity_poly.entity_id
_entity_poly.type
_entity_poly.pdbx_seq_one_letter_code
_entity_poly.pdbx_strand_id
1 'polypeptide(L)'
;MNTGAALRRFGLCGGAQDGARLGSDPLGALIAELSEAARSPGVNASGLLSTQAAAEIFAERRVRARAVRDGTAKRDPKAFVRIATGPVRTEELGRLVANAIGTTRPLEERLALFWANHFMVSTVRTAIGAMVGAYEREALRPQMLGRF
;
A
#
# COMPACT_ATOMS: atom_id res chain seq x y z
N MET A 1 -18.73 24.33 -0.50
CA MET A 1 -18.03 23.62 0.61
C MET A 1 -16.89 24.51 1.08
N ASN A 2 -16.67 24.70 2.39
CA ASN A 2 -15.56 25.52 2.88
C ASN A 2 -14.31 24.68 3.21
N THR A 3 -13.16 25.33 3.30
CA THR A 3 -11.85 24.69 3.51
C THR A 3 -11.80 23.86 4.79
N GLY A 4 -12.36 24.37 5.89
CA GLY A 4 -12.40 23.63 7.17
C GLY A 4 -13.25 22.36 7.14
N ALA A 5 -14.33 22.30 6.35
CA ALA A 5 -15.10 21.08 6.14
C ALA A 5 -14.36 20.10 5.22
N ALA A 6 -13.70 20.60 4.19
CA ALA A 6 -12.91 19.79 3.26
C ALA A 6 -11.72 19.09 3.96
N LEU A 7 -10.99 19.81 4.81
CA LEU A 7 -9.88 19.25 5.60
C LEU A 7 -10.31 18.07 6.48
N ARG A 8 -11.42 18.23 7.22
CA ARG A 8 -11.92 17.15 8.10
C ARG A 8 -12.41 15.94 7.31
N ARG A 9 -13.09 16.18 6.19
CA ARG A 9 -13.72 15.12 5.39
C ARG A 9 -12.76 14.40 4.45
N PHE A 10 -11.75 15.10 3.94
CA PHE A 10 -10.90 14.62 2.84
C PHE A 10 -9.39 14.77 3.09
N GLY A 11 -8.98 15.39 4.19
CA GLY A 11 -7.57 15.48 4.61
C GLY A 11 -7.13 14.32 5.51
N LEU A 12 -5.83 14.10 5.65
CA LEU A 12 -5.20 13.19 6.60
C LEU A 12 -4.60 14.02 7.74
N CYS A 13 -5.45 14.38 8.70
CA CYS A 13 -5.08 15.12 9.91
C CYS A 13 -4.63 16.59 9.72
N GLY A 14 -4.80 17.18 8.53
CA GLY A 14 -4.71 18.64 8.35
C GLY A 14 -3.30 19.18 8.58
N GLY A 15 -2.31 18.67 7.85
CA GLY A 15 -0.95 19.20 7.88
C GLY A 15 -0.95 20.70 7.56
N ALA A 16 0.06 21.44 8.04
CA ALA A 16 0.14 22.89 7.87
C ALA A 16 0.00 23.36 6.41
N GLN A 17 0.36 22.50 5.45
CA GLN A 17 0.22 22.73 4.00
C GLN A 17 -1.19 22.47 3.43
N ASP A 18 -2.06 21.71 4.11
CA ASP A 18 -3.35 21.28 3.54
C ASP A 18 -4.33 22.45 3.37
N GLY A 19 -4.29 23.42 4.28
CA GLY A 19 -5.14 24.62 4.21
C GLY A 19 -4.80 25.50 3.00
N ALA A 20 -3.51 25.68 2.73
CA ALA A 20 -3.03 26.43 1.57
C ALA A 20 -3.35 25.72 0.25
N ARG A 21 -3.24 24.38 0.23
CA ARG A 21 -3.55 23.55 -0.95
C ARG A 21 -4.99 23.67 -1.43
N LEU A 22 -5.95 23.69 -0.50
CA LEU A 22 -7.37 23.77 -0.84
C LEU A 22 -7.80 25.17 -1.29
N GLY A 23 -7.12 26.22 -0.83
CA GLY A 23 -7.35 27.59 -1.26
C GLY A 23 -8.80 28.06 -1.11
N SER A 24 -9.25 28.87 -2.08
CA SER A 24 -10.61 29.43 -2.15
C SER A 24 -11.62 28.53 -2.88
N ASP A 25 -11.17 27.53 -3.64
CA ASP A 25 -12.01 26.50 -4.26
C ASP A 25 -11.59 25.09 -3.81
N PRO A 26 -12.07 24.64 -2.63
CA PRO A 26 -11.72 23.33 -2.11
C PRO A 26 -12.23 22.18 -2.98
N LEU A 27 -13.34 22.34 -3.69
CA LEU A 27 -13.90 21.25 -4.50
C LEU A 27 -13.04 21.05 -5.77
N GLY A 28 -12.71 22.14 -6.46
CA GLY A 28 -11.81 22.09 -7.61
C GLY A 28 -10.45 21.50 -7.25
N ALA A 29 -9.89 21.87 -6.09
CA ALA A 29 -8.63 21.32 -5.60
C ALA A 29 -8.68 19.79 -5.39
N LEU A 30 -9.77 19.26 -4.83
CA LEU A 30 -9.94 17.81 -4.62
C LEU A 30 -10.14 17.05 -5.94
N ILE A 31 -10.88 17.63 -6.90
CA ILE A 31 -11.05 17.03 -8.22
C ILE A 31 -9.73 16.99 -8.99
N ALA A 32 -8.93 18.05 -8.90
CA ALA A 32 -7.61 18.11 -9.51
C ALA A 32 -6.68 17.04 -8.92
N GLU A 33 -6.70 16.86 -7.59
CA GLU A 33 -5.94 15.82 -6.90
C GLU A 33 -6.27 14.40 -7.42
N LEU A 34 -7.56 14.07 -7.54
CA LEU A 34 -8.01 12.79 -8.09
C LEU A 34 -7.62 12.62 -9.57
N SER A 35 -7.71 13.69 -10.35
CA SER A 35 -7.32 13.67 -11.77
C SER A 35 -5.82 13.46 -11.97
N GLU A 36 -5.01 13.98 -11.05
CA GLU A 36 -3.59 13.64 -10.98
C GLU A 36 -3.39 12.19 -10.56
N ALA A 37 -4.25 11.63 -9.69
CA ALA A 37 -4.04 10.30 -9.10
C ALA A 37 -4.31 9.21 -10.14
N ALA A 38 -5.30 9.47 -11.00
CA ALA A 38 -5.56 8.67 -12.18
C ALA A 38 -4.37 8.62 -13.16
N ARG A 39 -3.53 9.67 -13.21
CA ARG A 39 -2.36 9.74 -14.11
C ARG A 39 -1.12 9.13 -13.50
N SER A 40 -0.89 9.36 -12.21
CA SER A 40 0.28 8.87 -11.48
C SER A 40 -0.10 8.60 -10.02
N PRO A 41 -0.04 7.33 -9.55
CA PRO A 41 -0.16 7.01 -8.14
C PRO A 41 0.93 7.70 -7.31
N GLY A 42 0.57 8.20 -6.12
CA GLY A 42 1.43 8.99 -5.25
C GLY A 42 2.52 8.23 -4.47
N VAL A 43 2.72 6.93 -4.73
CA VAL A 43 3.66 6.10 -3.96
C VAL A 43 4.94 5.82 -4.72
N ASN A 44 6.08 6.15 -4.11
CA ASN A 44 7.40 5.78 -4.62
C ASN A 44 7.64 4.26 -4.43
N ALA A 45 7.57 3.52 -5.53
CA ALA A 45 7.77 2.08 -5.57
C ALA A 45 9.25 1.64 -5.64
N SER A 46 10.21 2.57 -5.74
CA SER A 46 11.61 2.25 -6.05
C SER A 46 12.26 1.37 -4.98
N GLY A 47 12.83 0.24 -5.39
CA GLY A 47 13.48 -0.71 -4.47
C GLY A 47 12.52 -1.54 -3.62
N LEU A 48 11.20 -1.45 -3.83
CA LEU A 48 10.23 -2.33 -3.19
C LEU A 48 10.02 -3.60 -4.01
N LEU A 49 9.56 -4.65 -3.34
CA LEU A 49 9.28 -5.94 -3.96
C LEU A 49 8.10 -5.81 -4.93
N SER A 50 8.24 -6.33 -6.15
CA SER A 50 7.12 -6.39 -7.11
C SER A 50 6.21 -7.58 -6.84
N THR A 51 5.00 -7.59 -7.42
CA THR A 51 4.10 -8.75 -7.33
C THR A 51 4.77 -10.00 -7.90
N GLN A 52 5.49 -9.86 -9.02
CA GLN A 52 6.21 -10.96 -9.67
C GLN A 52 7.29 -11.55 -8.74
N ALA A 53 8.16 -10.70 -8.18
CA ALA A 53 9.21 -11.14 -7.27
C ALA A 53 8.63 -11.77 -5.99
N ALA A 54 7.52 -11.22 -5.48
CA ALA A 54 6.83 -11.80 -4.33
C ALA A 54 6.19 -13.17 -4.65
N ALA A 55 5.65 -13.35 -5.85
CA ALA A 55 5.09 -14.62 -6.32
C ALA A 55 6.17 -15.69 -6.51
N GLU A 56 7.34 -15.33 -7.03
CA GLU A 56 8.50 -16.22 -7.17
C GLU A 56 8.97 -16.71 -5.80
N ILE A 57 9.20 -15.79 -4.85
CA ILE A 57 9.53 -16.14 -3.46
C ILE A 57 8.49 -17.09 -2.88
N PHE A 58 7.19 -16.83 -3.12
CA PHE A 58 6.13 -17.70 -2.63
C PHE A 58 6.13 -19.10 -3.29
N ALA A 59 6.40 -19.18 -4.59
CA ALA A 59 6.48 -20.44 -5.33
C ALA A 59 7.65 -21.30 -4.83
N GLU A 60 8.84 -20.70 -4.68
CA GLU A 60 10.03 -21.36 -4.12
C GLU A 60 9.76 -21.93 -2.73
N ARG A 61 9.04 -21.19 -1.88
CA ARG A 61 8.62 -21.69 -0.56
C ARG A 61 7.73 -22.90 -0.66
N ARG A 62 6.74 -22.91 -1.56
CA ARG A 62 5.83 -24.06 -1.71
C ARG A 62 6.60 -25.31 -2.11
N VAL A 63 7.57 -25.18 -3.01
CA VAL A 63 8.46 -26.28 -3.40
C VAL A 63 9.28 -26.77 -2.21
N ARG A 64 9.94 -25.86 -1.47
CA ARG A 64 10.77 -26.23 -0.31
C ARG A 64 9.95 -26.82 0.84
N ALA A 65 8.74 -26.32 1.08
CA ALA A 65 7.83 -26.86 2.09
C ALA A 65 7.38 -28.29 1.74
N ARG A 66 7.12 -28.58 0.46
CA ARG A 66 6.87 -29.95 -0.02
C ARG A 66 8.10 -30.83 0.19
N ALA A 67 9.28 -30.39 -0.22
CA ALA A 67 10.51 -31.15 -0.03
C ALA A 67 10.81 -31.48 1.44
N VAL A 68 10.53 -30.55 2.37
CA VAL A 68 10.66 -30.82 3.81
C VAL A 68 9.63 -31.84 4.29
N ARG A 69 8.38 -31.75 3.81
CA ARG A 69 7.33 -32.72 4.15
C ARG A 69 7.65 -34.11 3.60
N ASP A 70 8.20 -34.17 2.40
CA ASP A 70 8.54 -35.40 1.71
C ASP A 70 9.91 -35.96 2.16
N GLY A 71 10.55 -35.34 3.15
CA GLY A 71 11.81 -35.80 3.77
C GLY A 71 13.07 -35.55 2.94
N THR A 72 12.95 -34.95 1.76
CA THR A 72 14.06 -34.70 0.82
C THR A 72 14.82 -33.40 1.11
N ALA A 73 14.31 -32.56 2.03
CA ALA A 73 14.99 -31.36 2.49
C ALA A 73 14.91 -31.20 4.01
N LYS A 74 15.95 -30.60 4.61
CA LYS A 74 15.94 -30.24 6.04
C LYS A 74 15.14 -28.96 6.28
N ARG A 75 14.37 -28.95 7.37
CA ARG A 75 13.71 -27.74 7.88
C ARG A 75 14.80 -26.72 8.26
N ASP A 76 14.75 -25.55 7.65
CA ASP A 76 15.63 -24.42 7.96
C ASP A 76 14.84 -23.37 8.78
N PRO A 77 15.10 -23.25 10.09
CA PRO A 77 14.42 -22.28 10.96
C PRO A 77 14.73 -20.83 10.58
N LYS A 78 15.91 -20.54 10.02
CA LYS A 78 16.30 -19.18 9.62
C LYS A 78 15.59 -18.75 8.35
N ALA A 79 15.32 -19.67 7.43
CA ALA A 79 14.43 -19.41 6.30
C ALA A 79 12.99 -19.07 6.75
N PHE A 80 12.51 -19.62 7.87
CA PHE A 80 11.20 -19.26 8.41
C PHE A 80 11.18 -17.81 8.92
N VAL A 81 12.23 -17.35 9.61
CA VAL A 81 12.36 -15.98 10.11
C VAL A 81 12.59 -14.98 8.98
N ARG A 82 13.36 -15.34 7.94
CA ARG A 82 13.67 -14.51 6.77
C ARG A 82 12.51 -14.37 5.77
N ILE A 83 11.42 -15.12 5.96
CA ILE A 83 10.29 -15.20 5.03
C ILE A 83 8.93 -14.98 5.74
N ALA A 84 8.85 -15.16 7.07
CA ALA A 84 7.83 -14.54 7.92
C ALA A 84 8.15 -13.06 8.22
N THR A 85 8.98 -12.45 7.38
CA THR A 85 9.89 -11.34 7.65
C THR A 85 9.18 -10.05 8.01
N GLY A 86 9.30 -9.69 9.28
CA GLY A 86 9.18 -8.32 9.75
C GLY A 86 9.81 -7.29 8.80
N PRO A 87 11.06 -7.39 8.32
CA PRO A 87 11.70 -6.30 7.57
C PRO A 87 11.05 -5.89 6.25
N VAL A 88 10.62 -6.80 5.37
CA VAL A 88 9.93 -6.40 4.12
C VAL A 88 8.60 -5.72 4.46
N ARG A 89 7.82 -6.31 5.37
CA ARG A 89 6.55 -5.72 5.82
C ARG A 89 6.76 -4.40 6.56
N THR A 90 7.80 -4.28 7.37
CA THR A 90 8.13 -3.08 8.15
C THR A 90 8.65 -1.97 7.24
N GLU A 91 9.44 -2.30 6.21
CA GLU A 91 9.86 -1.33 5.20
C GLU A 91 8.65 -0.82 4.40
N GLU A 92 7.81 -1.74 3.91
CA GLU A 92 6.58 -1.41 3.19
C GLU A 92 5.65 -0.53 4.04
N LEU A 93 5.36 -0.96 5.26
CA LEU A 93 4.53 -0.21 6.20
C LEU A 93 5.18 1.14 6.55
N GLY A 94 6.49 1.19 6.75
CA GLY A 94 7.23 2.40 7.04
C GLY A 94 7.12 3.42 5.91
N ARG A 95 7.18 2.97 4.65
CA ARG A 95 6.98 3.84 3.49
C ARG A 95 5.54 4.31 3.35
N LEU A 96 4.55 3.45 3.60
CA LEU A 96 3.15 3.85 3.59
C LEU A 96 2.87 4.90 4.65
N VAL A 97 3.40 4.74 5.86
CA VAL A 97 3.26 5.71 6.95
C VAL A 97 3.98 7.02 6.60
N ALA A 98 5.22 6.95 6.10
CA ALA A 98 5.95 8.14 5.68
C ALA A 98 5.23 8.89 4.54
N ASN A 99 4.66 8.16 3.59
CA ASN A 99 3.86 8.71 2.52
C ASN A 99 2.59 9.37 3.06
N ALA A 100 1.83 8.70 3.92
CA ALA A 100 0.62 9.26 4.53
C ALA A 100 0.89 10.53 5.36
N ILE A 101 2.06 10.64 6.00
CA ILE A 101 2.47 11.82 6.77
C ILE A 101 2.94 12.96 5.85
N GLY A 102 3.70 12.65 4.80
CA GLY A 102 4.33 13.62 3.93
C GLY A 102 3.57 13.98 2.65
N THR A 103 2.44 13.31 2.39
CA THR A 103 1.70 13.45 1.13
C THR A 103 1.12 14.85 0.97
N THR A 104 1.17 15.35 -0.27
CA THR A 104 0.39 16.52 -0.70
C THR A 104 -0.99 16.13 -1.24
N ARG A 105 -1.32 14.83 -1.19
CA ARG A 105 -2.46 14.18 -1.84
C ARG A 105 -3.26 13.33 -0.85
N PRO A 106 -3.82 13.94 0.21
CA PRO A 106 -4.44 13.19 1.31
C PRO A 106 -5.75 12.50 0.94
N LEU A 107 -6.50 12.99 -0.07
CA LEU A 107 -7.70 12.33 -0.54
C LEU A 107 -7.35 11.03 -1.28
N GLU A 108 -6.27 11.03 -2.08
CA GLU A 108 -5.74 9.81 -2.72
C GLU A 108 -5.44 8.73 -1.66
N GLU A 109 -4.67 9.09 -0.62
CA GLU A 109 -4.28 8.16 0.44
C GLU A 109 -5.49 7.65 1.24
N ARG A 110 -6.48 8.51 1.53
CA ARG A 110 -7.72 8.07 2.21
C ARG A 110 -8.50 7.07 1.37
N LEU A 111 -8.56 7.28 0.06
CA LEU A 111 -9.25 6.37 -0.84
C LEU A 111 -8.53 5.02 -0.94
N ALA A 112 -7.20 5.04 -1.01
CA ALA A 112 -6.39 3.83 -0.95
C ALA A 112 -6.63 3.04 0.35
N LEU A 113 -6.62 3.72 1.51
CA LEU A 113 -6.93 3.10 2.80
C LEU A 113 -8.36 2.53 2.88
N PHE A 114 -9.34 3.25 2.33
CA PHE A 114 -10.73 2.79 2.26
C PHE A 114 -10.83 1.48 1.48
N TRP A 115 -10.26 1.43 0.28
CA TRP A 115 -10.32 0.23 -0.56
C TRP A 115 -9.48 -0.92 -0.01
N ALA A 116 -8.30 -0.64 0.57
CA ALA A 116 -7.49 -1.65 1.23
C ALA A 116 -8.25 -2.33 2.37
N ASN A 117 -9.03 -1.56 3.14
CA ASN A 117 -9.93 -2.09 4.16
C ASN A 117 -11.11 -2.87 3.54
N HIS A 118 -11.73 -2.34 2.49
CA HIS A 118 -12.90 -2.96 1.85
C HIS A 118 -12.57 -4.32 1.22
N PHE A 119 -11.46 -4.42 0.49
CA PHE A 119 -11.02 -5.69 -0.14
C PHE A 119 -10.35 -6.66 0.86
N MET A 120 -10.29 -6.30 2.15
CA MET A 120 -9.82 -7.12 3.25
C MET A 120 -8.54 -7.91 2.95
N VAL A 121 -7.46 -7.19 2.65
CA VAL A 121 -6.16 -7.85 2.51
C VAL A 121 -5.55 -8.07 3.89
N SER A 122 -5.73 -9.27 4.45
CA SER A 122 -5.14 -9.62 5.74
C SER A 122 -3.61 -9.79 5.64
N THR A 123 -2.88 -8.88 6.29
CA THR A 123 -1.41 -8.97 6.43
C THR A 123 -0.96 -10.06 7.40
N VAL A 124 -1.87 -10.62 8.20
CA VAL A 124 -1.59 -11.64 9.22
C VAL A 124 -1.32 -13.01 8.59
N ARG A 125 -1.85 -13.26 7.39
CA ARG A 125 -1.61 -14.50 6.67
C ARG A 125 -0.23 -14.45 6.02
N THR A 126 0.76 -15.13 6.62
CA THR A 126 2.19 -15.11 6.21
C THR A 126 2.48 -15.43 4.73
N ALA A 127 1.55 -16.08 4.04
CA ALA A 127 1.60 -16.30 2.59
C ALA A 127 1.30 -15.04 1.77
N ILE A 128 0.35 -14.22 2.22
CA ILE A 128 -0.14 -13.02 1.52
C ILE A 128 0.55 -11.76 2.06
N GLY A 129 0.97 -11.75 3.32
CA GLY A 129 1.51 -10.56 4.01
C GLY A 129 2.64 -9.84 3.26
N ALA A 130 3.52 -10.59 2.58
CA ALA A 130 4.61 -10.03 1.78
C ALA A 130 4.16 -9.43 0.44
N MET A 131 2.98 -9.81 -0.06
CA MET A 131 2.41 -9.33 -1.32
C MET A 131 1.50 -8.11 -1.13
N VAL A 132 1.18 -7.73 0.11
CA VAL A 132 0.20 -6.65 0.38
C VAL A 132 0.68 -5.29 -0.13
N GLY A 133 1.95 -4.95 0.07
CA GLY A 133 2.52 -3.70 -0.46
C GLY A 133 2.50 -3.66 -1.99
N ALA A 134 2.89 -4.77 -2.64
CA ALA A 134 2.84 -4.91 -4.09
C ALA A 134 1.41 -4.83 -4.64
N TYR A 135 0.45 -5.50 -4.00
CA TYR A 135 -0.97 -5.43 -4.34
C TYR A 135 -1.49 -3.99 -4.29
N GLU A 136 -1.14 -3.23 -3.26
CA GLU A 136 -1.57 -1.84 -3.14
C GLU A 136 -1.04 -0.99 -4.30
N ARG A 137 0.26 -1.10 -4.63
CA ARG A 137 0.90 -0.28 -5.67
C ARG A 137 0.52 -0.68 -7.08
N GLU A 138 0.38 -1.97 -7.35
CA GLU A 138 0.26 -2.50 -8.72
C GLU A 138 -1.19 -2.78 -9.12
N ALA A 139 -2.06 -3.12 -8.16
CA ALA A 139 -3.45 -3.46 -8.44
C ALA A 139 -4.43 -2.42 -7.87
N LEU A 140 -4.27 -2.03 -6.61
CA LEU A 140 -5.24 -1.15 -5.95
C LEU A 140 -5.15 0.29 -6.47
N ARG A 141 -4.01 0.97 -6.29
CA ARG A 141 -3.87 2.40 -6.60
C ARG A 141 -4.09 2.73 -8.08
N PRO A 142 -3.65 1.92 -9.05
CA PRO A 142 -3.95 2.17 -10.45
C PRO A 142 -5.44 2.04 -10.80
N GLN A 143 -6.20 1.25 -10.03
CA GLN A 143 -7.60 0.91 -10.34
C GLN A 143 -8.63 1.53 -9.37
N MET A 144 -8.20 2.20 -8.29
CA MET A 144 -9.09 2.69 -7.22
C MET A 144 -10.11 3.75 -7.67
N LEU A 145 -9.91 4.37 -8.83
CA LEU A 145 -10.82 5.33 -9.47
C LEU A 145 -11.62 4.71 -10.63
N GLY A 146 -11.45 3.40 -10.87
CA GLY A 146 -12.13 2.64 -11.90
C GLY A 146 -13.47 2.07 -11.47
N ARG A 147 -13.89 0.99 -12.13
CA ARG A 147 -15.13 0.26 -11.84
C ARG A 147 -14.77 -1.06 -11.15
N PHE A 148 -15.42 -1.35 -10.03
CA PHE A 148 -15.32 -2.59 -9.27
C PHE A 148 -16.63 -3.37 -9.31
#